data_AF-A0A6J8A692-F1
#
_entry.id   AF-A0A6J8A692-F1
#
_cell.length_a   1.000
_cell.length_b   1.000
_cell.length_c   1.000
_cell.angle_alpha   90.00
_cell.angle_beta   90.00
_cell.angle_gamma   90.00
#
_symmetry.space_group_name_H-M   'P 1'
#
loop_
_entity.id
_entity.type
_entity.pdbx_description
1 polymer ?
#
loop_
_entity_poly.entity_id
_entity_poly.type
_entity_poly.pdbx_seq_one_letter_code
_entity_poly.pdbx_strand_id
1 'polypeptide(L)'
;MQRHTKKAKPKKVWMSNNCLLLRKEVRSLGNRLAKAPNNNALRLTYCSCKREYNKLKNKLKKDFFQSLIKQINDINPKNTKEFWGKYLDTNSTSAVNLHDQKVNHLLYADDLLLISESSAGVQNSLDSLQKYSAEWKLDVNFKKTKIIIFSKSKVNKENFYFYYSSNAIEIVDCYKYLGVDFHSSGKFIQAAVSNLSDKAKKVLASRTKCYRNYWSTSLLLRTLFDDIKDGTFIFEGISIQI
;
A
#
# COMPACT_ATOMS: atom_id res chain seq x y z
N MET A 1 -8.88 -37.75 2.92
CA MET A 1 -8.66 -36.92 1.71
C MET A 1 -9.83 -35.95 1.54
N GLN A 2 -9.73 -34.74 2.07
CA GLN A 2 -10.75 -33.71 1.86
C GLN A 2 -10.52 -33.03 0.50
N ARG A 3 -11.49 -33.16 -0.41
CA ARG A 3 -11.47 -32.49 -1.72
C ARG A 3 -11.67 -30.99 -1.51
N HIS A 4 -10.61 -30.20 -1.69
CA HIS A 4 -10.73 -28.75 -1.83
C HIS A 4 -11.53 -28.43 -3.11
N THR A 5 -12.82 -28.10 -2.95
CA THR A 5 -13.63 -27.52 -4.03
C THR A 5 -13.05 -26.15 -4.37
N LYS A 6 -12.55 -25.98 -5.61
CA LYS A 6 -12.02 -24.70 -6.10
C LYS A 6 -13.10 -23.62 -5.95
N LYS A 7 -12.89 -22.64 -5.05
CA LYS A 7 -13.77 -21.47 -4.90
C LYS A 7 -13.95 -20.79 -6.27
N ALA A 8 -15.20 -20.56 -6.67
CA ALA A 8 -15.53 -19.90 -7.93
C ALA A 8 -14.91 -18.49 -7.95
N LYS A 9 -14.26 -18.12 -9.07
CA LYS A 9 -13.69 -16.77 -9.22
C LYS A 9 -14.83 -15.75 -9.18
N PRO A 10 -14.73 -14.66 -8.40
CA PRO A 10 -15.79 -13.66 -8.30
C PRO A 10 -16.11 -13.09 -9.69
N LYS A 11 -17.41 -12.99 -10.00
CA LYS A 11 -17.90 -12.45 -11.26
C LYS A 11 -17.48 -10.98 -11.35
N LYS A 12 -16.80 -10.58 -12.43
CA LYS A 12 -16.34 -9.20 -12.61
C LYS A 12 -17.55 -8.27 -12.73
N VAL A 13 -17.79 -7.47 -11.71
CA VAL A 13 -19.00 -6.64 -11.53
C VAL A 13 -19.20 -5.64 -12.69
N TRP A 14 -18.12 -5.10 -13.25
CA TRP A 14 -18.15 -4.12 -14.34
C TRP A 14 -18.41 -4.71 -15.74
N MET A 15 -18.51 -6.04 -15.87
CA MET A 15 -18.54 -6.72 -17.17
C MET A 15 -19.99 -6.86 -17.67
N SER A 16 -20.39 -6.06 -18.65
CA SER A 16 -21.74 -6.08 -19.22
C SER A 16 -22.06 -7.36 -20.00
N ASN A 17 -23.35 -7.68 -20.18
CA ASN A 17 -23.79 -8.82 -20.99
C ASN A 17 -23.24 -8.77 -22.43
N ASN A 18 -23.20 -7.58 -23.03
CA ASN A 18 -22.63 -7.39 -24.38
C ASN A 18 -21.14 -7.71 -24.42
N CYS A 19 -20.38 -7.35 -23.38
CA CYS A 19 -18.96 -7.70 -23.26
C CYS A 19 -18.75 -9.22 -23.11
N LEU A 20 -19.68 -9.92 -22.44
CA LEU A 20 -19.66 -11.38 -22.30
C LEU A 20 -20.02 -12.09 -23.62
N LEU A 21 -20.99 -11.58 -24.36
CA LEU A 21 -21.38 -12.10 -25.69
C LEU A 21 -20.21 -11.98 -26.68
N LEU A 22 -19.60 -10.79 -26.78
CA LEU A 22 -18.42 -10.57 -27.63
C LEU A 22 -17.25 -11.48 -27.22
N ARG A 23 -17.05 -11.72 -25.92
CA ARG A 23 -16.03 -12.67 -25.46
C ARG A 23 -16.28 -14.10 -25.94
N LYS A 24 -17.55 -14.55 -25.93
CA LYS A 24 -17.93 -15.87 -26.44
C LYS A 24 -17.70 -15.95 -27.95
N GLU A 25 -18.02 -14.89 -28.67
CA GLU A 25 -17.84 -14.80 -30.12
C GLU A 25 -16.37 -14.82 -30.53
N VAL A 26 -15.51 -14.00 -29.90
CA VAL A 26 -14.05 -14.03 -30.11
C VAL A 26 -13.48 -15.43 -29.88
N ARG A 27 -14.00 -16.15 -28.87
CA ARG A 27 -13.57 -17.53 -28.58
C ARG A 27 -14.03 -18.50 -29.66
N SER A 28 -15.26 -18.38 -30.15
CA SER A 28 -15.80 -19.19 -31.24
C SER A 28 -15.01 -18.98 -32.53
N LEU A 29 -14.77 -17.72 -32.91
CA LEU A 29 -13.97 -17.35 -34.09
C LEU A 29 -12.52 -17.82 -33.97
N GLY A 30 -11.91 -17.71 -32.78
CA GLY A 30 -10.58 -18.25 -32.52
C GLY A 30 -10.49 -19.76 -32.70
N ASN A 31 -11.50 -20.51 -32.22
CA ASN A 31 -11.57 -21.96 -32.40
C ASN A 31 -11.76 -22.34 -33.88
N ARG A 32 -12.55 -21.57 -34.64
CA ARG A 32 -12.74 -21.79 -36.09
C ARG A 32 -11.46 -21.49 -36.87
N LEU A 33 -10.74 -20.42 -36.51
CA LEU A 33 -9.47 -20.05 -37.12
C LEU A 33 -8.38 -21.10 -36.84
N ALA A 34 -8.38 -21.70 -35.66
CA ALA A 34 -7.47 -22.80 -35.32
C ALA A 34 -7.67 -24.05 -36.21
N LYS A 35 -8.90 -24.30 -36.69
CA LYS A 35 -9.22 -25.39 -37.62
C LYS A 35 -8.93 -25.06 -39.09
N ALA A 36 -8.90 -23.77 -39.44
CA ALA A 36 -8.70 -23.30 -40.81
C ALA A 36 -7.74 -22.09 -40.83
N PRO A 37 -6.43 -22.31 -40.61
CA PRO A 37 -5.46 -21.23 -40.41
C PRO A 37 -5.23 -20.36 -41.65
N ASN A 38 -5.47 -20.89 -42.86
CA ASN A 38 -5.23 -20.20 -44.12
C ASN A 38 -6.44 -19.36 -44.60
N ASN A 39 -7.55 -19.35 -43.86
CA ASN A 39 -8.74 -18.57 -44.24
C ASN A 39 -8.58 -17.09 -43.84
N ASN A 40 -8.23 -16.26 -44.83
CA ASN A 40 -7.94 -14.85 -44.60
C ASN A 40 -9.18 -14.03 -44.18
N ALA A 41 -10.36 -14.35 -44.72
CA ALA A 41 -11.61 -13.69 -44.33
C ALA A 41 -11.98 -13.98 -42.86
N LEU A 42 -11.77 -15.23 -42.41
CA LEU A 42 -11.98 -15.63 -41.02
C LEU A 42 -10.98 -14.94 -40.07
N ARG A 43 -9.74 -14.72 -40.53
CA ARG A 43 -8.73 -13.98 -39.78
C ARG A 43 -9.11 -12.52 -39.60
N LEU A 44 -9.59 -11.87 -40.65
CA LEU A 44 -10.04 -10.47 -40.61
C LEU A 44 -11.23 -10.29 -39.65
N THR A 45 -12.23 -11.17 -39.71
CA THR A 45 -13.40 -11.15 -38.82
C THR A 45 -13.03 -11.38 -37.36
N TYR A 46 -12.16 -12.36 -37.06
CA TYR A 46 -11.62 -12.57 -35.71
C TYR A 46 -10.88 -11.32 -35.20
N CYS A 47 -9.99 -10.74 -36.01
CA CYS A 47 -9.24 -9.54 -35.64
C CYS A 47 -10.16 -8.35 -35.35
N SER A 48 -11.19 -8.14 -36.16
CA SER A 48 -12.18 -7.08 -35.95
C SER A 48 -12.95 -7.28 -34.65
N CYS A 49 -13.57 -8.44 -34.47
CA CYS A 49 -14.35 -8.79 -33.28
C CYS A 49 -13.49 -8.70 -31.99
N LYS A 50 -12.21 -9.13 -32.04
CA LYS A 50 -11.28 -9.03 -30.92
C LYS A 50 -10.93 -7.57 -30.58
N ARG A 51 -10.77 -6.70 -31.58
CA ARG A 51 -10.54 -5.27 -31.36
C ARG A 51 -11.75 -4.63 -30.68
N GLU A 52 -12.95 -4.93 -31.14
CA GLU A 52 -14.20 -4.43 -30.54
C GLU A 52 -14.38 -4.89 -29.10
N TYR A 53 -14.15 -6.18 -28.83
CA TYR A 53 -14.16 -6.73 -27.47
C TYR A 53 -13.18 -5.97 -26.56
N ASN A 54 -11.94 -5.75 -27.00
CA ASN A 54 -10.93 -5.05 -26.21
C ASN A 54 -11.30 -3.57 -25.98
N LYS A 55 -11.82 -2.87 -27.00
CA LYS A 55 -12.31 -1.49 -26.87
C LYS A 55 -13.42 -1.40 -25.82
N LEU A 56 -14.45 -2.23 -25.93
CA LEU A 56 -15.58 -2.23 -25.00
C LEU A 56 -15.15 -2.61 -23.59
N LYS A 57 -14.31 -3.65 -23.46
CA LYS A 57 -13.75 -4.09 -22.17
C LYS A 57 -12.97 -2.97 -21.48
N ASN A 58 -12.13 -2.25 -22.22
CA ASN A 58 -11.33 -1.16 -21.66
C ASN A 58 -12.20 0.04 -21.30
N LYS A 59 -13.20 0.38 -22.12
CA LYS A 59 -14.18 1.43 -21.83
C LYS A 59 -14.96 1.14 -20.55
N LEU A 60 -15.61 -0.02 -20.46
CA LEU A 60 -16.37 -0.42 -19.26
C LEU A 60 -15.51 -0.46 -18.00
N LYS A 61 -14.26 -0.92 -18.12
CA LYS A 61 -13.31 -0.88 -17.01
C LYS A 61 -13.04 0.57 -16.59
N LYS A 62 -12.71 1.45 -17.54
CA LYS A 62 -12.41 2.87 -17.29
C LYS A 62 -13.61 3.56 -16.63
N ASP A 63 -14.80 3.41 -17.20
CA ASP A 63 -16.03 4.05 -16.73
C ASP A 63 -16.37 3.59 -15.31
N PHE A 64 -16.21 2.30 -15.00
CA PHE A 64 -16.40 1.77 -13.66
C PHE A 64 -15.44 2.39 -12.64
N PHE A 65 -14.13 2.42 -12.94
CA PHE A 65 -13.16 3.02 -12.03
C PHE A 65 -13.38 4.53 -11.88
N GLN A 66 -13.75 5.24 -12.95
CA GLN A 66 -14.08 6.66 -12.88
C GLN A 66 -15.32 6.92 -12.02
N SER A 67 -16.36 6.09 -12.14
CA SER A 67 -17.55 6.15 -11.28
C SER A 67 -17.20 5.90 -9.82
N LEU A 68 -16.34 4.92 -9.54
CA LEU A 68 -15.90 4.61 -8.18
C LEU A 68 -15.09 5.77 -7.57
N ILE A 69 -14.16 6.34 -8.33
CA ILE A 69 -13.39 7.51 -7.91
C ILE A 69 -14.31 8.70 -7.67
N LYS A 70 -15.31 8.91 -8.54
CA LYS A 70 -16.30 9.97 -8.35
C LYS A 70 -17.11 9.77 -7.06
N GLN A 71 -17.58 8.56 -6.79
CA GLN A 71 -18.28 8.25 -5.54
C GLN A 71 -17.39 8.51 -4.31
N ILE A 72 -16.11 8.12 -4.37
CA ILE A 72 -15.14 8.39 -3.29
C ILE A 72 -14.93 9.89 -3.12
N ASN A 73 -14.77 10.64 -4.21
CA ASN A 73 -14.55 12.08 -4.17
C ASN A 73 -15.80 12.87 -3.77
N ASP A 74 -17.00 12.39 -4.09
CA ASP A 74 -18.27 13.01 -3.66
C ASP A 74 -18.48 12.80 -2.15
N ILE A 75 -17.97 11.69 -1.59
CA ILE A 75 -17.88 11.46 -0.13
C ILE A 75 -16.74 12.28 0.50
N ASN A 76 -15.67 12.54 -0.25
CA ASN A 76 -14.41 13.07 0.26
C ASN A 76 -13.82 14.23 -0.58
N PRO A 77 -14.55 15.33 -0.85
CA PRO A 77 -13.99 16.40 -1.68
C PRO A 77 -12.99 17.27 -0.92
N LYS A 78 -12.96 17.23 0.43
CA LYS A 78 -12.13 18.09 1.28
C LYS A 78 -11.62 17.45 2.59
N ASN A 79 -11.99 16.21 2.90
CA ASN A 79 -11.98 15.74 4.28
C ASN A 79 -10.60 15.30 4.75
N THR A 80 -9.77 14.58 3.99
CA THR A 80 -8.57 13.93 4.56
C THR A 80 -7.60 14.85 5.32
N LYS A 81 -7.27 16.06 4.85
CA LYS A 81 -6.37 16.97 5.59
C LYS A 81 -7.05 17.64 6.80
N GLU A 82 -8.27 18.16 6.65
CA GLU A 82 -9.03 18.74 7.76
C GLU A 82 -9.43 17.68 8.79
N PHE A 83 -9.62 16.43 8.35
CA PHE A 83 -9.99 15.26 9.13
C PHE A 83 -8.91 14.88 10.13
N TRP A 84 -7.69 14.66 9.67
CA TRP A 84 -6.58 14.32 10.57
C TRP A 84 -6.27 15.50 11.50
N GLY A 85 -6.42 16.74 11.01
CA GLY A 85 -6.36 17.93 11.86
C GLY A 85 -7.43 17.96 12.96
N LYS A 86 -8.67 17.59 12.66
CA LYS A 86 -9.77 17.59 13.64
C LYS A 86 -9.60 16.52 14.72
N TYR A 87 -9.18 15.31 14.38
CA TYR A 87 -9.17 14.17 15.30
C TYR A 87 -7.80 13.88 15.93
N LEU A 88 -6.69 14.23 15.26
CA LEU A 88 -5.34 13.97 15.76
C LEU A 88 -4.61 15.25 16.22
N ASP A 89 -4.84 16.43 15.63
CA ASP A 89 -4.18 17.70 16.04
C ASP A 89 -4.81 18.34 17.29
N THR A 90 -5.41 17.54 18.16
CA THR A 90 -5.85 18.00 19.48
C THR A 90 -4.64 18.18 20.42
N ASN A 91 -4.59 19.26 21.20
CA ASN A 91 -3.51 19.54 22.18
C ASN A 91 -3.24 18.40 23.18
N SER A 92 -4.14 17.43 23.32
CA SER A 92 -4.04 16.26 24.20
C SER A 92 -3.17 15.11 23.67
N THR A 93 -2.72 15.14 22.40
CA THR A 93 -1.94 14.04 21.78
C THR A 93 -0.43 14.17 21.98
N SER A 94 0.05 15.22 22.67
CA SER A 94 1.48 15.47 22.95
C SER A 94 2.37 15.24 21.72
N ALA A 95 2.07 15.95 20.63
CA ALA A 95 2.78 15.84 19.36
C ALA A 95 4.30 16.07 19.53
N VAL A 96 5.10 15.33 18.76
CA VAL A 96 6.56 15.46 18.77
C VAL A 96 6.99 16.68 17.98
N ASN A 97 7.94 17.45 18.50
CA ASN A 97 8.55 18.55 17.75
C ASN A 97 9.64 18.03 16.80
N LEU A 98 9.43 18.21 15.50
CA LEU A 98 10.44 17.94 14.47
C LEU A 98 10.75 19.24 13.75
N HIS A 99 11.92 19.79 14.09
CA HIS A 99 12.28 21.16 13.70
C HIS A 99 11.18 22.14 14.12
N ASP A 100 10.66 22.94 13.17
CA ASP A 100 9.63 23.96 13.42
C ASP A 100 8.19 23.41 13.27
N GLN A 101 8.03 22.08 13.15
CA GLN A 101 6.72 21.45 12.97
C GLN A 101 6.40 20.46 14.09
N LYS A 102 5.17 20.51 14.58
CA LYS A 102 4.60 19.49 15.46
C LYS A 102 4.03 18.35 14.62
N VAL A 103 4.47 17.13 14.89
CA VAL A 103 4.02 15.93 14.19
C VAL A 103 3.56 14.90 15.21
N ASN A 104 2.32 14.46 15.03
CA ASN A 104 1.61 13.45 15.80
C ASN A 104 1.28 12.20 14.97
N HIS A 105 1.31 12.30 13.64
CA HIS A 105 1.04 11.19 12.75
C HIS A 105 1.74 11.31 11.38
N LEU A 106 1.95 10.17 10.72
CA LEU A 106 2.34 10.09 9.31
C LEU A 106 1.39 9.14 8.57
N LEU A 107 1.06 9.48 7.33
CA LEU A 107 0.15 8.69 6.51
C LEU A 107 0.86 8.26 5.23
N TYR A 108 0.81 6.96 4.96
CA TYR A 108 1.29 6.40 3.71
C TYR A 108 0.34 5.31 3.22
N ALA A 109 -0.46 5.63 2.20
CA ALA A 109 -1.49 4.73 1.68
C ALA A 109 -2.41 4.20 2.80
N ASP A 110 -2.36 2.89 3.09
CA ASP A 110 -3.10 2.19 4.16
C ASP A 110 -2.36 2.16 5.51
N ASP A 111 -1.09 2.57 5.54
CA ASP A 111 -0.29 2.65 6.76
C ASP A 111 -0.47 4.02 7.45
N LEU A 112 -0.84 3.98 8.73
CA LEU A 112 -0.89 5.13 9.64
C LEU A 112 0.17 4.96 10.73
N LEU A 113 1.03 5.95 10.89
CA LEU A 113 1.98 6.04 11.98
C LEU A 113 1.43 7.02 13.02
N LEU A 114 1.37 6.62 14.30
CA LEU A 114 1.03 7.53 15.40
C LEU A 114 2.27 7.75 16.27
N ILE A 115 2.55 9.00 16.64
CA ILE A 115 3.74 9.38 17.39
C ILE A 115 3.33 10.39 18.47
N SER A 116 3.85 10.21 19.68
CA SER A 116 3.65 11.12 20.79
C SER A 116 4.83 11.06 21.74
N GLU A 117 5.09 12.15 22.47
CA GLU A 117 6.08 12.21 23.54
C GLU A 117 5.61 11.55 24.84
N SER A 118 4.31 11.21 24.95
CA SER A 118 3.73 10.60 26.14
C SER A 118 2.90 9.36 25.84
N SER A 119 2.86 8.41 26.77
CA SER A 119 2.00 7.22 26.66
C SER A 119 0.51 7.60 26.62
N ALA A 120 0.12 8.59 27.41
CA ALA A 120 -1.24 9.14 27.40
C ALA A 120 -1.59 9.75 26.03
N GLY A 121 -0.66 10.47 25.40
CA GLY A 121 -0.85 11.05 24.08
C GLY A 121 -1.07 9.99 22.99
N VAL A 122 -0.31 8.90 23.00
CA VAL A 122 -0.55 7.75 22.10
C VAL A 122 -1.94 7.14 22.34
N GLN A 123 -2.34 6.93 23.59
CA GLN A 123 -3.66 6.38 23.91
C GLN A 123 -4.78 7.31 23.43
N ASN A 124 -4.66 8.62 23.63
CA ASN A 124 -5.61 9.60 23.12
C ASN A 124 -5.72 9.54 21.58
N SER A 125 -4.59 9.39 20.87
CA SER A 125 -4.59 9.22 19.43
C SER A 125 -5.27 7.92 18.99
N LEU A 126 -5.10 6.82 19.73
CA LEU A 126 -5.78 5.54 19.49
C LEU A 126 -7.30 5.68 19.70
N ASP A 127 -7.74 6.36 20.75
CA ASP A 127 -9.16 6.59 21.04
C ASP A 127 -9.82 7.46 19.96
N SER A 128 -9.11 8.50 19.47
CA SER A 128 -9.54 9.29 18.32
C SER A 128 -9.65 8.44 17.05
N LEU A 129 -8.66 7.58 16.79
CA LEU A 129 -8.67 6.65 15.66
C LEU A 129 -9.82 5.64 15.75
N GLN A 130 -10.18 5.19 16.94
CA GLN A 130 -11.31 4.29 17.17
C GLN A 130 -12.65 4.95 16.85
N LYS A 131 -12.85 6.19 17.31
CA LYS A 131 -14.09 6.95 16.99
C LYS A 131 -14.26 7.07 15.48
N TYR A 132 -13.16 7.36 14.78
CA TYR A 132 -13.17 7.46 13.33
C TYR A 132 -13.45 6.12 12.64
N SER A 133 -12.73 5.06 13.00
CA SER A 133 -12.92 3.76 12.35
C SER A 133 -14.35 3.24 12.52
N ALA A 134 -14.97 3.51 13.68
CA ALA A 134 -16.37 3.19 13.93
C ALA A 134 -17.32 4.00 13.03
N GLU A 135 -17.11 5.32 12.93
CA GLU A 135 -17.93 6.21 12.08
C GLU A 135 -17.85 5.82 10.59
N TRP A 136 -16.66 5.43 10.13
CA TRP A 136 -16.39 5.11 8.73
C TRP A 136 -16.44 3.62 8.40
N LYS A 137 -16.80 2.78 9.38
CA LYS A 137 -16.85 1.31 9.26
C LYS A 137 -15.55 0.72 8.73
N LEU A 138 -14.42 1.27 9.16
CA LEU A 138 -13.08 0.75 8.89
C LEU A 138 -12.75 -0.31 9.94
N ASP A 139 -12.11 -1.39 9.50
CA ASP A 139 -11.62 -2.45 10.37
C ASP A 139 -10.09 -2.34 10.46
N VAL A 140 -9.54 -2.36 11.67
CA VAL A 140 -8.10 -2.19 11.90
C VAL A 140 -7.43 -3.55 12.03
N ASN A 141 -6.32 -3.74 11.34
CA ASN A 141 -5.57 -4.99 11.41
C ASN A 141 -4.71 -5.06 12.68
N PHE A 142 -5.28 -5.57 13.77
CA PHE A 142 -4.58 -5.77 15.05
C PHE A 142 -3.31 -6.63 14.96
N LYS A 143 -3.21 -7.55 13.99
CA LYS A 143 -2.02 -8.38 13.83
C LYS A 143 -0.81 -7.56 13.38
N LYS A 144 -1.05 -6.53 12.58
CA LYS A 144 -0.02 -5.64 12.04
C LYS A 144 0.21 -4.41 12.92
N THR A 145 -0.82 -3.99 13.65
CA THR A 145 -0.74 -2.90 14.63
C THR A 145 0.15 -3.30 15.79
N LYS A 146 1.28 -2.63 15.97
CA LYS A 146 2.22 -2.83 17.09
C LYS A 146 2.53 -1.50 17.76
N ILE A 147 3.17 -1.53 18.93
CA ILE A 147 3.67 -0.36 19.64
C ILE A 147 5.16 -0.52 19.91
N ILE A 148 5.93 0.55 19.69
CA ILE A 148 7.35 0.65 20.06
C ILE A 148 7.50 1.82 21.01
N ILE A 149 8.09 1.58 22.18
CA ILE A 149 8.47 2.64 23.10
C ILE A 149 9.95 2.95 22.86
N PHE A 150 10.25 4.17 22.43
CA PHE A 150 11.61 4.65 22.29
C PHE A 150 12.12 5.17 23.64
N SER A 151 13.30 4.70 24.06
CA SER A 151 13.94 5.22 25.26
C SER A 151 15.45 5.05 25.20
N LYS A 152 16.16 6.01 25.77
CA LYS A 152 17.62 5.95 25.93
C LYS A 152 18.06 4.94 26.99
N SER A 153 17.16 4.60 27.92
CA SER A 153 17.42 3.67 29.04
C SER A 153 16.49 2.46 28.96
N LYS A 154 16.84 1.38 29.68
CA LYS A 154 15.97 0.20 29.76
C LYS A 154 14.64 0.59 30.42
N VAL A 155 13.55 0.49 29.67
CA VAL A 155 12.20 0.75 30.16
C VAL A 155 11.55 -0.58 30.56
N ASN A 156 10.90 -0.61 31.72
CA ASN A 156 10.01 -1.72 32.03
C ASN A 156 8.70 -1.56 31.23
N LYS A 157 8.52 -2.41 30.22
CA LYS A 157 7.34 -2.38 29.33
C LYS A 157 6.06 -2.77 30.06
N GLU A 158 6.15 -3.51 31.17
CA GLU A 158 5.01 -3.93 31.98
C GLU A 158 4.28 -2.74 32.65
N ASN A 159 4.89 -1.56 32.64
CA ASN A 159 4.25 -0.34 33.14
C ASN A 159 3.38 0.36 32.09
N PHE A 160 3.37 -0.14 30.86
CA PHE A 160 2.67 0.48 29.73
C PHE A 160 1.62 -0.45 29.18
N TYR A 161 0.41 0.08 29.04
CA TYR A 161 -0.72 -0.63 28.47
C TYR A 161 -1.41 0.30 27.49
N PHE A 162 -1.65 -0.22 26.29
CA PHE A 162 -2.32 0.51 25.23
C PHE A 162 -3.45 -0.34 24.69
N TYR A 163 -4.60 0.29 24.52
CA TYR A 163 -5.80 -0.36 24.08
C TYR A 163 -6.33 0.33 22.84
N TYR A 164 -6.90 -0.46 21.95
CA TYR A 164 -7.71 0.05 20.86
C TYR A 164 -9.07 -0.62 20.93
N SER A 165 -10.10 0.17 21.21
CA SER A 165 -11.37 -0.35 21.72
C SER A 165 -11.15 -1.17 23.00
N SER A 166 -11.47 -2.46 23.00
CA SER A 166 -11.28 -3.37 24.13
C SER A 166 -10.06 -4.28 24.00
N ASN A 167 -9.26 -4.13 22.94
CA ASN A 167 -8.15 -5.04 22.64
C ASN A 167 -6.80 -4.40 22.99
N ALA A 168 -5.97 -5.12 23.75
CA ALA A 168 -4.61 -4.69 24.04
C ALA A 168 -3.73 -4.79 22.78
N ILE A 169 -2.91 -3.76 22.53
CA ILE A 169 -1.94 -3.75 21.45
C ILE A 169 -0.59 -4.25 21.98
N GLU A 170 0.06 -5.13 21.22
CA GLU A 170 1.37 -5.69 21.57
C GLU A 170 2.48 -4.64 21.48
N ILE A 171 3.32 -4.57 22.52
CA ILE A 171 4.53 -3.74 22.57
C ILE A 171 5.74 -4.57 22.14
N VAL A 172 6.43 -4.13 21.09
CA VAL A 172 7.58 -4.83 20.47
C VAL A 172 8.85 -3.98 20.57
N ASP A 173 10.02 -4.62 20.48
CA ASP A 173 11.32 -3.91 20.41
C ASP A 173 11.68 -3.44 19.02
N CYS A 174 11.20 -4.16 18.00
CA CYS A 174 11.53 -3.89 16.62
C CYS A 174 10.30 -4.04 15.73
N TYR A 175 10.10 -3.10 14.81
CA TYR A 175 9.02 -3.14 13.83
C TYR A 175 9.48 -2.57 12.49
N LYS A 176 9.00 -3.17 11.40
CA LYS A 176 9.34 -2.74 10.04
C LYS A 176 8.25 -1.83 9.50
N TYR A 177 8.57 -0.56 9.27
CA TYR A 177 7.67 0.40 8.63
C TYR A 177 8.30 0.93 7.33
N LEU A 178 7.55 0.85 6.23
CA LEU A 178 8.00 1.22 4.87
C LEU A 178 9.37 0.64 4.45
N GLY A 179 9.70 -0.54 4.99
CA GLY A 179 10.96 -1.22 4.69
C GLY A 179 12.16 -0.81 5.53
N VAL A 180 11.97 0.11 6.48
CA VAL A 180 12.93 0.51 7.52
C VAL A 180 12.59 -0.21 8.82
N ASP A 181 13.61 -0.76 9.50
CA ASP A 181 13.46 -1.43 10.79
C ASP A 181 13.70 -0.42 11.91
N PHE A 182 12.67 -0.14 12.70
CA PHE A 182 12.71 0.74 13.85
C PHE A 182 12.99 -0.09 15.10
N HIS A 183 13.97 0.33 15.89
CA HIS A 183 14.32 -0.32 17.15
C HIS A 183 14.07 0.63 18.32
N SER A 184 13.55 0.09 19.43
CA SER A 184 13.28 0.81 20.69
C SER A 184 14.47 1.57 21.28
N SER A 185 15.70 1.28 20.81
CA SER A 185 16.95 1.90 21.27
C SER A 185 17.29 3.20 20.53
N GLY A 186 16.51 3.58 19.51
CA GLY A 186 16.79 4.72 18.64
C GLY A 186 17.93 4.48 17.64
N LYS A 187 18.62 3.34 17.69
CA LYS A 187 19.76 3.00 16.81
C LYS A 187 19.33 2.39 15.47
N PHE A 188 18.42 3.03 14.75
CA PHE A 188 17.90 2.49 13.50
C PHE A 188 18.48 3.14 12.24
N ILE A 189 19.05 4.35 12.29
CA ILE A 189 19.55 5.05 11.09
C ILE A 189 20.62 4.22 10.35
N GLN A 190 21.65 3.75 11.05
CA GLN A 190 22.72 2.95 10.43
C GLN A 190 22.21 1.60 9.92
N ALA A 191 21.32 0.94 10.66
CA ALA A 191 20.69 -0.31 10.24
C ALA A 191 19.78 -0.11 9.02
N ALA A 192 19.02 1.00 8.98
CA ALA A 192 18.16 1.38 7.87
C ALA A 192 18.98 1.64 6.60
N VAL A 193 20.04 2.44 6.70
CA VAL A 193 20.97 2.75 5.60
C VAL A 193 21.63 1.47 5.08
N SER A 194 22.11 0.59 5.96
CA SER A 194 22.68 -0.71 5.55
C SER A 194 21.65 -1.59 4.85
N ASN A 195 20.44 -1.73 5.41
CA ASN A 195 19.37 -2.55 4.84
C ASN A 195 18.91 -2.03 3.48
N LEU A 196 18.79 -0.71 3.32
CA LEU A 196 18.50 -0.06 2.05
C LEU A 196 19.63 -0.30 1.04
N SER A 197 20.88 -0.13 1.47
CA SER A 197 22.07 -0.41 0.66
C SER A 197 22.09 -1.86 0.17
N ASP A 198 21.80 -2.82 1.04
CA ASP A 198 21.84 -4.24 0.68
C ASP A 198 20.66 -4.66 -0.19
N LYS A 199 19.47 -4.07 -0.01
CA LYS A 199 18.35 -4.22 -0.95
C LYS A 199 18.71 -3.66 -2.33
N ALA A 200 19.31 -2.48 -2.38
CA ALA A 200 19.78 -1.86 -3.62
C ALA A 200 20.85 -2.74 -4.30
N LYS A 201 21.84 -3.26 -3.55
CA LYS A 201 22.84 -4.20 -4.06
C LYS A 201 22.22 -5.48 -4.61
N LYS A 202 21.22 -6.07 -3.93
CA LYS A 202 20.50 -7.26 -4.44
C LYS A 202 19.78 -6.98 -5.75
N VAL A 203 19.12 -5.83 -5.88
CA VAL A 203 18.48 -5.40 -7.13
C VAL A 203 19.54 -5.19 -8.22
N LEU A 204 20.64 -4.49 -7.92
CA LEU A 204 21.75 -4.28 -8.86
C LEU A 204 22.38 -5.60 -9.30
N ALA A 205 22.65 -6.53 -8.38
CA ALA A 205 23.19 -7.85 -8.67
C ALA A 205 22.25 -8.70 -9.53
N SER A 206 20.93 -8.62 -9.28
CA SER A 206 19.93 -9.29 -10.12
C SER A 206 19.87 -8.69 -11.52
N ARG A 207 20.02 -7.36 -11.64
CA ARG A 207 20.05 -6.65 -12.93
C ARG A 207 21.33 -6.93 -13.70
N THR A 208 22.51 -6.86 -13.09
CA THR A 208 23.78 -7.18 -13.77
C THR A 208 23.84 -8.64 -14.23
N LYS A 209 23.18 -9.56 -13.54
CA LYS A 209 23.00 -10.94 -14.00
C LYS A 209 22.14 -11.03 -15.27
N CYS A 210 21.09 -10.22 -15.40
CA CYS A 210 20.26 -10.13 -16.61
C CYS A 210 20.96 -9.39 -17.77
N TYR A 211 21.81 -8.40 -17.45
CA TYR A 211 22.51 -7.57 -18.45
C TYR A 211 23.89 -8.11 -18.87
N ARG A 212 24.38 -9.21 -18.28
CA ARG A 212 25.60 -9.90 -18.76
C ARG A 212 25.54 -10.33 -20.23
N ASN A 213 24.34 -10.35 -20.83
CA ASN A 213 24.12 -10.71 -22.23
C ASN A 213 23.87 -9.53 -23.18
N TYR A 214 23.95 -8.27 -22.74
CA TYR A 214 23.81 -7.12 -23.66
C TYR A 214 24.70 -5.95 -23.20
N TRP A 215 25.67 -5.61 -24.04
CA TRP A 215 26.72 -4.64 -23.77
C TRP A 215 26.22 -3.18 -23.60
N SER A 216 26.98 -2.43 -22.79
CA SER A 216 27.05 -0.95 -22.67
C SER A 216 25.84 -0.20 -22.09
N THR A 217 25.80 0.00 -20.76
CA THR A 217 24.91 1.00 -20.10
C THR A 217 25.54 1.67 -18.85
N SER A 218 26.85 1.91 -18.82
CA SER A 218 27.48 2.58 -17.66
C SER A 218 27.00 4.03 -17.46
N LEU A 219 26.55 4.70 -18.53
CA LEU A 219 26.08 6.09 -18.47
C LEU A 219 24.64 6.23 -17.93
N LEU A 220 23.77 5.25 -18.21
CA LEU A 220 22.34 5.28 -17.86
C LEU A 220 22.09 4.88 -16.40
N LEU A 221 22.98 4.06 -15.83
CA LEU A 221 22.95 3.70 -14.41
C LEU A 221 23.39 4.84 -13.49
N ARG A 222 24.19 5.77 -14.01
CA ARG A 222 24.77 6.88 -13.24
C ARG A 222 23.79 8.04 -13.11
N THR A 223 23.10 8.40 -14.20
CA THR A 223 22.02 9.42 -14.18
C THR A 223 20.87 9.04 -13.24
N LEU A 224 20.54 7.75 -13.14
CA LEU A 224 19.47 7.27 -12.26
C LEU A 224 19.87 7.25 -10.77
N PHE A 225 21.16 7.27 -10.47
CA PHE A 225 21.69 7.25 -9.10
C PHE A 225 21.82 8.65 -8.50
N ASP A 226 22.08 9.65 -9.35
CA ASP A 226 22.20 11.04 -8.92
C ASP A 226 20.83 11.66 -8.58
N ASP A 227 19.73 11.19 -9.19
CA ASP A 227 18.35 11.60 -8.85
C ASP A 227 17.84 11.10 -7.47
N ILE A 228 18.56 10.16 -6.81
CA ILE A 228 18.10 9.51 -5.56
C ILE A 228 18.75 10.12 -4.31
N LYS A 229 19.70 11.06 -4.45
CA LYS A 229 20.53 11.53 -3.32
C LYS A 229 19.94 12.62 -2.43
N ASP A 230 18.78 13.19 -2.76
CA ASP A 230 18.19 14.24 -1.93
C ASP A 230 17.03 13.71 -1.07
N GLY A 231 17.34 13.37 0.18
CA GLY A 231 16.30 13.04 1.17
C GLY A 231 16.82 12.40 2.44
N THR A 232 17.43 13.19 3.32
CA THR A 232 17.76 12.79 4.70
C THR A 232 16.56 13.10 5.61
N PHE A 233 15.90 12.07 6.14
CA PHE A 233 14.94 12.24 7.24
C PHE A 233 15.10 11.11 8.26
N ILE A 234 15.22 11.51 9.53
CA ILE A 234 15.25 10.66 10.72
C ILE A 234 13.87 10.79 11.37
N PHE A 235 13.21 9.68 11.68
CA PHE A 235 11.97 9.70 12.45
C PHE A 235 11.88 8.49 13.36
N GLU A 236 11.39 8.68 14.57
CA GLU A 236 10.99 7.61 15.49
C GLU A 236 9.47 7.46 15.38
N GLY A 237 8.94 6.22 15.27
CA GLY A 237 7.50 6.04 15.27
C GLY A 237 6.99 4.62 15.10
N ILE A 238 5.70 4.47 15.44
CA ILE A 238 4.94 3.22 15.55
C ILE A 238 3.95 3.10 14.40
N SER A 239 3.92 1.97 13.71
CA SER A 239 3.06 1.74 12.54
C SER A 239 1.83 0.87 12.86
N ILE A 240 0.69 1.38 12.40
CA ILE A 240 -0.64 0.80 12.47
C ILE A 240 -1.14 0.73 11.03
N GLN A 241 -1.45 -0.48 10.56
CA GLN A 241 -1.95 -0.70 9.21
C GLN A 241 -3.46 -0.98 9.29
N ILE A 242 -4.26 -0.18 8.59
CA ILE A 242 -5.72 -0.33 8.51
C ILE A 242 -6.05 -1.39 7.46
#